data_AF-A0AAD9V4S9-F1
#
_entry.id   AF-A0AAD9V4S9-F1
#
_cell.length_a   1.000
_cell.length_b   1.000
_cell.length_c   1.000
_cell.angle_alpha   90.00
_cell.angle_beta   90.00
_cell.angle_gamma   90.00
#
_symmetry.space_group_name_H-M   'P 1'
#
loop_
_entity.id
_entity.type
_entity.pdbx_description
1 polymer ?
#
loop_
_entity_poly.entity_id
_entity_poly.type
_entity_poly.pdbx_seq_one_letter_code
_entity_poly.pdbx_strand_id
1 'polypeptide(L)'
;MYLNGFDMLRNGASHDQSWAKWNMQQFHKSMQFVICQCMVSKEAWPINAKQKSAAGYMCSRCSRDKCVPKKFSDANAMIPTPVPIELQGLTQTEEMLIARALPIMRIYIKPGRQRGYSGHCINLPQNLNELALVLPRCPKHLSIIVVRVKDRDNTFKDVNVRRQKVHNALLWLLQNNSHYKDVTINQHALDCLPINGVPTDIMTIESDNNVVLDEVASPDFGPSVSDENDQVYNKSSEMSSFMPTNEQQ
;
A
#
# COMPACT_ATOMS: atom_id res chain seq x y z
N MET A 1 33.85 -13.88 31.86
CA MET A 1 34.97 -14.43 31.06
C MET A 1 35.01 -13.88 29.62
N TYR A 2 34.45 -12.69 29.33
CA TYR A 2 34.43 -12.09 27.97
C TYR A 2 35.38 -10.88 27.82
N LEU A 3 35.87 -10.31 28.93
CA LEU A 3 36.63 -9.06 28.94
C LEU A 3 38.16 -9.27 28.84
N ASN A 4 38.68 -10.46 29.13
CA ASN A 4 40.13 -10.75 29.06
C ASN A 4 40.67 -10.82 27.61
N GLY A 5 39.79 -10.81 26.59
CA GLY A 5 40.17 -10.82 25.18
C GLY A 5 40.25 -9.43 24.53
N PHE A 6 39.88 -8.37 25.24
CA PHE A 6 39.84 -7.00 24.68
C PHE A 6 41.10 -6.17 24.95
N ASP A 7 42.17 -6.79 25.47
CA ASP A 7 43.43 -6.10 25.72
C ASP A 7 44.22 -5.93 24.40
N MET A 8 44.05 -4.77 23.77
CA MET A 8 44.73 -4.41 22.52
C MET A 8 46.26 -4.32 22.67
N LEU A 9 46.78 -4.09 23.87
CA LEU A 9 48.23 -4.00 24.12
C LEU A 9 48.88 -5.38 24.17
N ARG A 10 48.15 -6.41 24.61
CA ARG A 10 48.65 -7.80 24.67
C ARG A 10 48.39 -8.61 23.41
N ASN A 11 47.25 -8.38 22.76
CA ASN A 11 46.74 -9.26 21.70
C ASN A 11 46.65 -8.57 20.32
N GLY A 12 47.07 -7.32 20.20
CA GLY A 12 46.97 -6.53 18.97
C GLY A 12 45.53 -6.05 18.68
N ALA A 13 45.34 -5.45 17.51
CA ALA A 13 44.05 -4.89 17.11
C ALA A 13 42.95 -5.97 17.10
N SER A 14 41.75 -5.62 17.60
CA SER A 14 40.65 -6.57 17.82
C SER A 14 40.31 -7.42 16.59
N HIS A 15 40.28 -6.82 15.40
CA HIS A 15 39.98 -7.50 14.14
C HIS A 15 41.06 -8.49 13.68
N ASP A 16 42.27 -8.40 14.23
CA ASP A 16 43.37 -9.31 13.92
C ASP A 16 43.41 -10.56 14.78
N GLN A 17 42.75 -10.51 15.94
CA GLN A 17 42.72 -11.60 16.91
C GLN A 17 41.97 -12.81 16.35
N SER A 18 42.50 -14.01 16.62
CA SER A 18 41.98 -15.26 16.05
C SER A 18 40.52 -15.53 16.41
N TRP A 19 40.09 -15.18 17.62
CA TRP A 19 38.69 -15.34 18.06
C TRP A 19 37.74 -14.41 17.29
N ALA A 20 38.17 -13.17 17.01
CA ALA A 20 37.39 -12.19 16.26
C ALA A 20 37.26 -12.64 14.80
N LYS A 21 38.36 -13.05 14.17
CA LYS A 21 38.36 -13.65 12.82
C LYS A 21 37.48 -14.89 12.74
N TRP A 22 37.51 -15.77 13.76
CA TRP A 22 36.63 -16.93 13.83
C TRP A 22 35.16 -16.53 13.93
N ASN A 23 34.80 -15.60 14.82
CA ASN A 23 33.43 -15.11 14.97
C ASN A 23 32.92 -14.44 13.69
N MET A 24 33.74 -13.61 13.04
CA MET A 24 33.41 -12.99 11.75
C MET A 24 33.17 -14.06 10.66
N GLN A 25 34.01 -15.09 10.60
CA GLN A 25 33.80 -16.20 9.67
C GLN A 25 32.53 -16.99 9.97
N GLN A 26 32.22 -17.27 11.23
CA GLN A 26 30.97 -17.94 11.62
C GLN A 26 29.75 -17.07 11.29
N PHE A 27 29.82 -15.77 11.53
CA PHE A 27 28.78 -14.81 11.17
C PHE A 27 28.52 -14.82 9.65
N HIS A 28 29.57 -14.71 8.83
CA HIS A 28 29.42 -14.76 7.37
C HIS A 28 28.85 -16.10 6.87
N LYS A 29 29.26 -17.22 7.47
CA LYS A 29 28.68 -18.53 7.16
C LYS A 29 27.20 -18.61 7.56
N SER A 30 26.83 -18.01 8.69
CA SER A 30 25.44 -17.96 9.16
C SER A 30 24.54 -17.07 8.31
N MET A 31 25.10 -16.14 7.54
CA MET A 31 24.38 -15.27 6.60
C MET A 31 24.24 -15.89 5.20
N GLN A 32 24.67 -17.13 4.99
CA GLN A 32 24.46 -17.82 3.72
C GLN A 32 23.05 -18.44 3.69
N PHE A 33 22.13 -17.75 3.01
CA PHE A 33 20.78 -18.23 2.78
C PHE A 33 20.64 -18.81 1.37
N VAL A 34 19.78 -19.82 1.25
CA VAL A 34 19.24 -20.24 -0.05
C VAL A 34 17.81 -19.70 -0.14
N ILE A 35 17.48 -19.08 -1.27
CA ILE A 35 16.10 -18.66 -1.54
C ILE A 35 15.31 -19.86 -2.06
N CYS A 36 14.25 -20.24 -1.33
CA CYS A 36 13.35 -21.32 -1.74
C CYS A 36 11.94 -20.78 -1.93
N GLN A 37 11.26 -21.21 -2.99
CA GLN A 37 9.90 -20.80 -3.29
C GLN A 37 8.90 -21.77 -2.66
N CYS A 38 7.95 -21.25 -1.88
CA CYS A 38 6.91 -22.08 -1.25
C CYS A 38 5.98 -22.66 -2.32
N MET A 39 5.76 -23.98 -2.31
CA MET A 39 4.88 -24.65 -3.27
C MET A 39 3.41 -24.19 -3.18
N VAL A 40 2.98 -23.70 -2.00
CA VAL A 40 1.60 -23.25 -1.73
C VAL A 40 1.44 -21.75 -2.03
N SER A 41 2.18 -20.89 -1.32
CA SER A 41 2.03 -19.43 -1.40
C SER A 41 2.84 -18.78 -2.51
N LYS A 42 3.71 -19.53 -3.19
CA LYS A 42 4.64 -19.06 -4.23
C LYS A 42 5.60 -17.95 -3.80
N GLU A 43 5.60 -17.57 -2.52
CA GLU A 43 6.54 -16.62 -1.93
C GLU A 43 7.93 -17.24 -1.80
N ALA A 44 8.94 -16.40 -1.99
CA ALA A 44 10.35 -16.74 -1.81
C ALA A 44 10.77 -16.52 -0.34
N TRP A 45 11.34 -17.56 0.28
CA TRP A 45 11.79 -17.53 1.67
C TRP A 45 13.29 -17.80 1.76
N PRO A 46 14.07 -16.94 2.46
CA PRO A 46 15.46 -17.23 2.77
C PRO A 46 15.55 -18.29 3.86
N ILE A 47 16.25 -19.38 3.58
CA ILE A 47 16.42 -20.47 4.54
C ILE A 47 17.91 -20.77 4.79
N ASN A 48 18.25 -20.99 6.06
CA ASN A 48 19.60 -21.29 6.55
C ASN A 48 20.03 -22.75 6.32
N ALA A 49 19.19 -23.57 5.69
CA ALA A 49 19.44 -25.00 5.49
C ALA A 49 19.32 -25.37 4.02
N LYS A 50 20.28 -26.16 3.53
CA LYS A 50 20.14 -26.90 2.26
C LYS A 50 19.00 -27.91 2.43
N GLN A 51 17.82 -27.61 1.92
CA GLN A 51 16.78 -28.63 1.85
C GLN A 51 17.16 -29.76 0.90
N LYS A 52 16.68 -30.97 1.20
CA LYS A 52 16.93 -32.17 0.39
C LYS A 52 16.32 -32.07 -1.01
N SER A 53 15.33 -31.19 -1.25
CA SER A 53 14.91 -30.80 -2.60
C SER A 53 14.34 -29.38 -2.61
N ALA A 54 14.67 -28.61 -3.65
CA ALA A 54 14.14 -27.26 -3.85
C ALA A 54 12.66 -27.26 -4.32
N ALA A 55 12.19 -28.38 -4.89
CA ALA A 55 10.89 -28.48 -5.56
C ALA A 55 9.70 -28.73 -4.63
N GLY A 56 9.94 -29.03 -3.34
CA GLY A 56 8.89 -29.40 -2.37
C GLY A 56 8.83 -28.51 -1.13
N TYR A 57 9.44 -27.32 -1.16
CA TYR A 57 9.47 -26.45 0.02
C TYR A 57 8.06 -25.95 0.37
N MET A 58 7.64 -26.20 1.61
CA MET A 58 6.46 -25.58 2.22
C MET A 58 6.91 -24.71 3.39
N CYS A 59 6.57 -23.42 3.35
CA CYS A 59 6.94 -22.50 4.42
C CYS A 59 6.19 -22.81 5.73
N SER A 60 6.75 -22.38 6.86
CA SER A 60 6.18 -22.59 8.19
C SER A 60 4.75 -22.04 8.32
N ARG A 61 4.47 -20.91 7.67
CA ARG A 61 3.13 -20.30 7.62
C ARG A 61 2.11 -21.23 6.96
N CYS A 62 2.41 -21.72 5.75
CA CYS A 62 1.53 -22.63 5.02
C CYS A 62 1.44 -24.01 5.67
N SER A 63 2.51 -24.48 6.32
CA SER A 63 2.51 -25.75 7.07
C SER A 63 1.59 -25.71 8.29
N ARG A 64 1.58 -24.58 9.02
CA ARG A 64 0.71 -24.36 10.19
C ARG A 64 -0.75 -24.06 9.83
N ASP A 65 -1.02 -23.62 8.62
CA ASP A 65 -2.38 -23.32 8.14
C ASP A 65 -3.16 -24.59 7.85
N LYS A 66 -4.20 -24.86 8.66
CA LYS A 66 -5.09 -26.01 8.53
C LYS A 66 -6.33 -25.73 7.68
N CYS A 67 -6.50 -24.52 7.16
CA CYS A 67 -7.65 -24.17 6.31
C CYS A 67 -7.59 -24.91 4.95
N VAL A 68 -8.78 -25.20 4.40
CA VAL A 68 -8.98 -25.77 3.06
C VAL A 68 -10.06 -24.93 2.34
N PRO A 69 -9.71 -24.16 1.30
CA PRO A 69 -8.36 -23.94 0.78
C PRO A 69 -7.45 -23.19 1.78
N LYS A 70 -6.12 -23.33 1.62
CA LYS A 70 -5.15 -22.59 2.44
C LYS A 70 -5.27 -21.09 2.14
N LYS A 71 -5.09 -20.24 3.15
CA LYS A 71 -5.33 -18.79 3.06
C LYS A 71 -4.50 -18.14 1.95
N PHE A 72 -3.20 -18.41 1.92
CA PHE A 72 -2.27 -17.88 0.91
C PHE A 72 -1.97 -18.96 -0.13
N SER A 73 -2.98 -19.34 -0.90
CA SER A 73 -2.84 -20.33 -1.97
C SER A 73 -3.55 -19.88 -3.23
N ASP A 74 -3.19 -20.50 -4.35
CA ASP A 74 -3.81 -20.28 -5.66
C ASP A 74 -5.30 -20.63 -5.64
N ALA A 75 -5.67 -21.71 -4.94
CA ALA A 75 -7.07 -22.10 -4.76
C ALA A 75 -7.92 -21.07 -4.01
N ASN A 76 -7.30 -20.12 -3.30
CA ASN A 76 -7.96 -19.00 -2.65
C ASN A 76 -7.72 -17.66 -3.38
N ALA A 77 -7.23 -17.69 -4.62
CA ALA A 77 -6.88 -16.52 -5.43
C ALA A 77 -5.92 -15.52 -4.74
N MET A 78 -5.03 -16.03 -3.87
CA MET A 78 -4.11 -15.21 -3.06
C MET A 78 -2.66 -15.24 -3.58
N ILE A 79 -2.45 -15.66 -4.82
CA ILE A 79 -1.16 -15.59 -5.51
C ILE A 79 -1.19 -14.38 -6.43
N PRO A 80 -0.42 -13.32 -6.14
CA PRO A 80 -0.36 -12.16 -7.01
C PRO A 80 0.20 -12.56 -8.36
N THR A 81 -0.58 -12.37 -9.42
CA THR A 81 -0.10 -12.50 -10.80
C THR A 81 0.50 -11.17 -11.27
N PRO A 82 1.37 -11.18 -12.29
CA PRO A 82 1.77 -9.95 -12.96
C PRO A 82 0.56 -9.13 -13.40
N VAL A 83 0.67 -7.81 -13.35
CA VAL A 83 -0.37 -6.91 -13.82
C VAL A 83 -0.50 -7.09 -15.35
N PRO A 84 -1.71 -7.34 -15.89
CA PRO A 84 -1.95 -7.43 -17.33
C PRO A 84 -1.52 -6.17 -18.07
N ILE A 85 -1.12 -6.31 -19.33
CA ILE A 85 -0.58 -5.19 -20.13
C ILE A 85 -1.58 -4.04 -20.28
N GLU A 86 -2.88 -4.32 -20.35
CA GLU A 86 -3.95 -3.34 -20.46
C GLU A 86 -4.08 -2.50 -19.18
N LEU A 87 -3.84 -3.10 -18.02
CA LEU A 87 -3.89 -2.45 -16.72
C LEU A 87 -2.54 -1.83 -16.32
N GLN A 88 -1.44 -2.24 -16.95
CA GLN A 88 -0.11 -1.74 -16.61
C GLN A 88 0.03 -0.24 -16.96
N GLY A 89 0.54 0.55 -16.01
CA GLY A 89 0.83 1.97 -16.24
C GLY A 89 -0.41 2.84 -16.46
N LEU A 90 -1.56 2.50 -15.85
CA LEU A 90 -2.64 3.47 -15.69
C LEU A 90 -2.15 4.67 -14.86
N THR A 91 -2.61 5.88 -15.16
CA THR A 91 -2.47 7.01 -14.24
C THR A 91 -3.45 6.85 -13.09
N GLN A 92 -3.22 7.55 -11.97
CA GLN A 92 -4.15 7.50 -10.83
C GLN A 92 -5.57 7.90 -11.25
N THR A 93 -5.72 8.93 -12.09
CA THR A 93 -7.03 9.32 -12.61
C THR A 93 -7.66 8.24 -13.51
N GLU A 94 -6.88 7.58 -14.35
CA GLU A 94 -7.38 6.46 -15.16
C GLU A 94 -7.85 5.28 -14.30
N GLU A 95 -7.12 4.95 -13.22
CA GLU A 95 -7.54 3.96 -12.24
C GLU A 95 -8.87 4.35 -11.58
N MET A 96 -9.00 5.61 -11.15
CA MET A 96 -10.24 6.12 -10.55
C MET A 96 -11.42 6.11 -11.52
N LEU A 97 -11.18 6.39 -12.80
CA LEU A 97 -12.22 6.36 -13.84
C LEU A 97 -12.79 4.96 -14.06
N ILE A 98 -11.97 3.91 -13.94
CA ILE A 98 -12.39 2.52 -14.12
C ILE A 98 -12.74 1.81 -12.80
N ALA A 99 -12.60 2.47 -11.66
CA ALA A 99 -12.86 1.86 -10.36
C ALA A 99 -14.37 1.76 -10.03
N ARG A 100 -14.82 0.56 -9.67
CA ARG A 100 -16.19 0.34 -9.16
C ARG A 100 -16.45 1.02 -7.81
N ALA A 101 -15.43 1.18 -6.98
CA ALA A 101 -15.50 1.88 -5.69
C ALA A 101 -14.35 2.88 -5.56
N LEU A 102 -14.58 4.01 -4.89
CA LEU A 102 -13.57 5.02 -4.56
C LEU A 102 -13.45 5.11 -3.04
N PRO A 103 -12.53 4.36 -2.41
CA PRO A 103 -12.35 4.44 -0.96
C PRO A 103 -11.79 5.81 -0.58
N ILE A 104 -12.37 6.43 0.46
CA ILE A 104 -11.87 7.68 1.03
C ILE A 104 -11.00 7.33 2.24
N MET A 105 -9.73 7.72 2.21
CA MET A 105 -8.80 7.55 3.33
C MET A 105 -8.18 8.88 3.73
N ARG A 106 -8.09 9.15 5.03
CA ARG A 106 -7.35 10.30 5.57
C ARG A 106 -5.88 9.94 5.74
N ILE A 107 -5.01 10.69 5.06
CA ILE A 107 -3.55 10.56 5.16
C ILE A 107 -3.04 11.90 5.67
N TYR A 108 -2.20 11.89 6.69
CA TYR A 108 -1.48 13.08 7.15
C TYR A 108 0.02 12.87 6.98
N ILE A 109 0.76 13.96 6.86
CA ILE A 109 2.20 13.93 6.75
C ILE A 109 2.77 14.26 8.12
N LYS A 110 3.53 13.34 8.70
CA LYS A 110 4.23 13.56 9.97
C LYS A 110 5.43 14.49 9.76
N PRO A 111 5.89 15.21 10.80
CA PRO A 111 7.19 15.86 10.78
C PRO A 111 8.27 14.86 10.32
N GLY A 112 9.02 15.22 9.26
CA GLY A 112 9.96 14.31 8.59
C GLY A 112 9.45 13.66 7.29
N ARG A 113 8.33 14.16 6.71
CA ARG A 113 7.77 13.74 5.40
C ARG A 113 7.28 12.30 5.34
N GLN A 114 7.21 11.60 6.46
CA GLN A 114 6.61 10.27 6.52
C GLN A 114 5.09 10.38 6.43
N ARG A 115 4.45 9.56 5.60
CA ARG A 115 2.99 9.48 5.52
C ARG A 115 2.48 8.66 6.69
N GLY A 116 1.60 9.24 7.51
CA GLY A 116 0.86 8.58 8.57
C GLY A 116 -0.60 8.42 8.20
N TYR A 117 -1.22 7.37 8.72
CA TYR A 117 -2.67 7.21 8.77
C TYR A 117 -3.07 7.03 10.24
N SER A 118 -4.20 7.59 10.64
CA SER A 118 -4.68 7.73 12.02
C SER A 118 -6.16 7.96 11.93
N GLY A 119 -6.87 7.36 12.87
CA GLY A 119 -8.31 7.31 12.89
C GLY A 119 -8.78 5.89 13.18
N HIS A 120 -9.97 5.82 13.78
CA HIS A 120 -10.68 4.57 13.95
C HIS A 120 -11.06 4.03 12.58
N CYS A 121 -10.60 2.81 12.24
CA CYS A 121 -11.17 2.06 11.13
C CYS A 121 -12.57 1.60 11.55
N ILE A 122 -13.61 2.34 11.16
CA ILE A 122 -14.99 1.90 11.36
C ILE A 122 -15.41 1.15 10.09
N ASN A 123 -15.74 -0.14 10.26
CA ASN A 123 -16.42 -0.91 9.22
C ASN A 123 -17.93 -0.64 9.35
N LEU A 124 -18.39 0.48 8.81
CA LEU A 124 -19.83 0.75 8.72
C LEU A 124 -20.41 -0.16 7.62
N PRO A 125 -21.57 -0.81 7.84
CA PRO A 125 -22.28 -1.47 6.76
C PRO A 125 -22.69 -0.41 5.73
N GLN A 126 -21.89 -0.30 4.66
CA GLN A 126 -22.21 0.54 3.51
C GLN A 126 -23.15 -0.22 2.59
N ASN A 127 -24.16 0.48 2.07
CA ASN A 127 -25.06 -0.11 1.09
C ASN A 127 -24.29 -0.41 -0.21
N LEU A 128 -24.07 -1.69 -0.51
CA LEU A 128 -23.30 -2.15 -1.68
C LEU A 128 -23.90 -1.73 -3.03
N ASN A 129 -25.12 -1.19 -3.06
CA ASN A 129 -25.69 -0.55 -4.24
C ASN A 129 -24.86 0.67 -4.74
N GLU A 130 -23.88 1.14 -3.96
CA GLU A 130 -23.00 2.25 -4.32
C GLU A 130 -21.88 1.89 -5.32
N LEU A 131 -21.67 0.60 -5.61
CA LEU A 131 -20.68 0.20 -6.60
C LEU A 131 -21.11 0.64 -8.00
N ALA A 132 -20.22 1.33 -8.72
CA ALA A 132 -20.52 1.76 -10.08
C ALA A 132 -20.77 0.56 -10.99
N LEU A 133 -21.94 0.57 -11.63
CA LEU A 133 -22.34 -0.35 -12.69
C LEU A 133 -22.12 0.25 -14.08
N VAL A 134 -21.79 1.54 -14.16
CA VAL A 134 -21.60 2.26 -15.41
C VAL A 134 -20.24 2.94 -15.36
N LEU A 135 -19.35 2.58 -16.28
CA LEU A 135 -17.96 3.07 -16.34
C LEU A 135 -17.58 3.46 -17.79
N PRO A 136 -16.61 4.35 -18.04
CA PRO A 136 -15.83 5.09 -17.06
C PRO A 136 -16.70 6.11 -16.30
N ARG A 137 -16.28 6.46 -15.09
CA ARG A 137 -16.92 7.54 -14.33
C ARG A 137 -16.81 8.85 -15.10
N CYS A 138 -17.76 9.75 -14.86
CA CYS A 138 -17.62 11.11 -15.37
C CYS A 138 -16.49 11.83 -14.58
N PRO A 139 -15.52 12.50 -15.25
CA PRO A 139 -14.43 13.19 -14.57
C PRO A 139 -14.89 14.19 -13.48
N LYS A 140 -16.05 14.83 -13.67
CA LYS A 140 -16.68 15.75 -12.71
C LYS A 140 -17.10 15.11 -11.38
N HIS A 141 -17.21 13.77 -11.33
CA HIS A 141 -17.57 13.01 -10.13
C HIS A 141 -16.36 12.40 -9.44
N LEU A 142 -15.15 12.61 -9.96
CA LEU A 142 -13.93 12.15 -9.29
C LEU A 142 -13.61 13.06 -8.12
N SER A 143 -13.18 12.48 -7.00
CA SER A 143 -12.70 13.20 -5.82
C SER A 143 -11.27 13.74 -6.04
N ILE A 144 -11.10 14.52 -7.11
CA ILE A 144 -9.83 15.15 -7.50
C ILE A 144 -10.07 16.65 -7.60
N ILE A 145 -9.23 17.42 -6.94
CA ILE A 145 -9.18 18.88 -7.05
C ILE A 145 -7.83 19.26 -7.63
N VAL A 146 -7.85 19.92 -8.78
CA VAL A 146 -6.64 20.42 -9.45
C VAL A 146 -6.43 21.87 -9.04
N VAL A 147 -5.31 22.18 -8.39
CA VAL A 147 -4.97 23.56 -8.03
C VAL A 147 -3.99 24.12 -9.07
N ARG A 148 -4.38 25.20 -9.76
CA ARG A 148 -3.57 25.92 -10.74
C ARG A 148 -3.06 27.22 -10.16
N VAL A 149 -1.78 27.52 -10.34
CA VAL A 149 -1.24 28.85 -10.03
C VAL A 149 -1.40 29.74 -11.26
N LYS A 150 -1.96 30.94 -11.07
CA LYS A 150 -2.07 31.92 -12.17
C LYS A 150 -0.69 32.28 -12.73
N ASP A 151 -0.64 32.49 -14.04
CA ASP A 151 0.57 32.90 -14.78
C ASP A 151 1.77 31.93 -14.71
N ARG A 152 1.53 30.66 -14.38
CA ARG A 152 2.55 29.59 -14.45
C ARG A 152 2.12 28.45 -15.35
N ASP A 153 3.11 27.82 -15.97
CA ASP A 153 2.90 26.58 -16.73
C ASP A 153 2.68 25.41 -15.76
N ASN A 154 1.41 25.16 -15.48
CA ASN A 154 1.00 24.12 -14.54
C ASN A 154 1.00 22.76 -15.25
N THR A 155 1.98 21.91 -14.93
CA THR A 155 2.06 20.54 -15.46
C THR A 155 1.46 19.53 -14.48
N PHE A 156 0.32 18.94 -14.84
CA PHE A 156 -0.34 17.92 -14.01
C PHE A 156 -0.19 16.54 -14.62
N LYS A 157 0.94 15.87 -14.33
CA LYS A 157 1.18 14.50 -14.83
C LYS A 157 0.20 13.49 -14.24
N ASP A 158 -0.16 13.66 -12.97
CA ASP A 158 -0.97 12.70 -12.22
C ASP A 158 -2.45 12.69 -12.64
N VAL A 159 -2.94 13.78 -13.24
CA VAL A 159 -4.34 13.91 -13.69
C VAL A 159 -4.53 13.71 -15.19
N ASN A 160 -3.47 13.34 -15.90
CA ASN A 160 -3.53 13.06 -17.33
C ASN A 160 -4.31 11.77 -17.60
N VAL A 161 -5.15 11.78 -18.63
CA VAL A 161 -6.01 10.66 -19.03
C VAL A 161 -5.83 10.37 -20.52
N ARG A 162 -5.69 9.10 -20.85
CA ARG A 162 -5.61 8.59 -22.23
C ARG A 162 -6.86 7.76 -22.53
N ARG A 163 -7.75 8.27 -23.37
CA ARG A 163 -9.03 7.62 -23.72
C ARG A 163 -8.89 6.16 -24.12
N GLN A 164 -7.97 5.84 -25.04
CA GLN A 164 -7.78 4.48 -25.53
C GLN A 164 -7.34 3.51 -24.43
N LYS A 165 -6.53 4.02 -23.49
CA LYS A 165 -5.97 3.24 -22.39
C LYS A 165 -7.07 2.86 -21.39
N VAL A 166 -7.96 3.81 -21.07
CA VAL A 166 -9.17 3.57 -20.26
C VAL A 166 -10.10 2.57 -20.94
N HIS A 167 -10.35 2.72 -22.24
CA HIS A 167 -11.21 1.81 -22.99
C HIS A 167 -10.69 0.37 -22.99
N ASN A 168 -9.41 0.18 -23.32
CA ASN A 168 -8.79 -1.16 -23.34
C ASN A 168 -8.80 -1.81 -21.96
N ALA A 169 -8.54 -1.03 -20.90
CA ALA A 169 -8.61 -1.52 -19.53
C ALA A 169 -10.02 -2.00 -19.17
N LEU A 170 -11.07 -1.27 -19.54
CA LEU A 170 -12.46 -1.67 -19.28
C LEU A 170 -12.85 -2.94 -20.04
N LEU A 171 -12.48 -3.05 -21.32
CA LEU A 171 -12.72 -4.27 -22.10
C LEU A 171 -12.04 -5.48 -21.48
N TRP A 172 -10.78 -5.33 -21.06
CA TRP A 172 -10.05 -6.39 -20.39
C TRP A 172 -10.71 -6.80 -19.07
N LEU A 173 -11.13 -5.82 -18.26
CA LEU A 173 -11.81 -6.07 -16.98
C LEU A 173 -13.13 -6.81 -17.16
N LEU A 174 -13.95 -6.45 -18.16
CA LEU A 174 -15.21 -7.14 -18.46
C LEU A 174 -15.00 -8.62 -18.79
N GLN A 175 -13.94 -8.94 -19.52
CA GLN A 175 -13.65 -10.30 -19.96
C GLN A 175 -12.98 -11.15 -18.87
N ASN A 176 -12.12 -10.55 -18.04
CA ASN A 176 -11.21 -11.30 -17.16
C ASN A 176 -11.53 -11.17 -15.67
N ASN A 177 -12.35 -10.19 -15.25
CA ASN A 177 -12.66 -9.97 -13.84
C ASN A 177 -14.14 -10.23 -13.54
N SER A 178 -14.42 -11.23 -12.69
CA SER A 178 -15.78 -11.59 -12.27
C SER A 178 -16.54 -10.43 -11.63
N HIS A 179 -15.83 -9.51 -10.97
CA HIS A 179 -16.44 -8.34 -10.34
C HIS A 179 -16.79 -7.24 -11.34
N TYR A 180 -16.44 -7.35 -12.63
CA TYR A 180 -16.81 -6.35 -13.64
C TYR A 180 -17.90 -6.84 -14.60
N LYS A 181 -18.36 -8.09 -14.49
CA LYS A 181 -19.32 -8.70 -15.43
C LYS A 181 -20.62 -7.89 -15.62
N ASP A 182 -21.10 -7.26 -14.55
CA ASP A 182 -22.36 -6.49 -14.58
C ASP A 182 -22.13 -5.00 -14.91
N VAL A 183 -20.90 -4.60 -15.23
CA VAL A 183 -20.58 -3.22 -15.60
C VAL A 183 -20.92 -2.98 -17.07
N THR A 184 -21.56 -1.85 -17.35
CA THR A 184 -21.81 -1.35 -18.71
C THR A 184 -20.84 -0.24 -19.06
N ILE A 185 -20.28 -0.27 -20.27
CA ILE A 185 -19.44 0.82 -20.77
C ILE A 185 -20.32 1.99 -21.22
N ASN A 186 -20.16 3.14 -20.59
CA ASN A 186 -20.73 4.40 -21.02
C ASN A 186 -19.89 5.00 -22.14
N GLN A 187 -20.33 4.73 -23.37
CA GLN A 187 -19.64 5.21 -24.56
C GLN A 187 -19.56 6.74 -24.62
N HIS A 188 -20.64 7.43 -24.26
CA HIS A 188 -20.65 8.90 -24.23
C HIS A 188 -19.61 9.46 -23.25
N ALA A 189 -19.54 8.91 -22.03
CA ALA A 189 -18.54 9.36 -21.04
C ALA A 189 -17.10 9.10 -21.52
N LEU A 190 -16.87 7.96 -22.19
CA LEU A 190 -15.59 7.63 -22.79
C LEU A 190 -15.22 8.62 -23.92
N ASP A 191 -16.18 8.98 -24.77
CA ASP A 191 -15.99 9.91 -25.89
C ASP A 191 -15.75 11.36 -25.43
N CYS A 192 -16.18 11.71 -24.21
CA CYS A 192 -15.86 12.99 -23.57
C CYS A 192 -14.41 13.05 -23.02
N LEU A 193 -13.72 11.91 -22.83
CA LEU A 193 -12.34 11.92 -22.32
C LEU A 193 -11.35 12.45 -23.37
N PRO A 194 -10.29 13.17 -23.02
CA PRO A 194 -9.29 13.59 -24.00
C PRO A 194 -8.54 12.39 -24.61
N ILE A 195 -8.04 12.53 -25.84
CA ILE A 195 -7.20 11.50 -26.49
C ILE A 195 -5.97 11.20 -25.61
N ASN A 196 -5.30 12.27 -25.18
CA ASN A 196 -4.23 12.28 -24.18
C ASN A 196 -4.17 13.69 -23.61
N GLY A 197 -4.64 13.88 -22.37
CA GLY A 197 -4.63 15.19 -21.73
C GLY A 197 -5.38 15.20 -20.40
N VAL A 198 -5.47 16.38 -19.80
CA VAL A 198 -6.29 16.59 -18.60
C VAL A 198 -7.75 16.77 -19.01
N PRO A 199 -8.71 15.98 -18.48
CA PRO A 199 -10.13 16.20 -18.75
C PRO A 199 -10.57 17.61 -18.30
N THR A 200 -11.39 18.28 -19.12
CA THR A 200 -11.88 19.64 -18.84
C THR A 200 -12.78 19.72 -17.62
N ASP A 201 -13.49 18.63 -17.32
CA ASP A 201 -14.56 18.61 -16.33
C ASP A 201 -14.07 18.29 -14.91
N ILE A 202 -12.76 18.20 -14.68
CA ILE A 202 -12.19 18.02 -13.35
C ILE A 202 -12.25 19.34 -12.59
N MET A 203 -12.70 19.30 -11.33
CA MET A 203 -12.74 20.46 -10.45
C MET A 203 -11.36 21.10 -10.38
N THR A 204 -11.26 22.36 -10.84
CA THR A 204 -10.02 23.12 -10.91
C THR A 204 -10.18 24.43 -10.14
N ILE A 205 -9.25 24.72 -9.24
CA ILE A 205 -9.21 25.94 -8.42
C ILE A 205 -7.99 26.74 -8.83
N GLU A 206 -8.15 28.04 -9.06
CA GLU A 206 -7.03 28.95 -9.28
C GLU A 206 -6.57 29.53 -7.94
N SER A 207 -5.27 29.43 -7.66
CA SER A 207 -4.62 30.08 -6.53
C SER A 207 -3.86 31.30 -7.04
N ASP A 208 -4.06 32.42 -6.35
CA ASP A 208 -3.23 33.62 -6.54
C ASP A 208 -1.82 33.38 -5.94
N ASN A 209 -0.81 34.08 -6.47
CA ASN A 209 0.60 33.94 -6.07
C ASN A 209 0.91 34.31 -4.60
N ASN A 210 -0.08 34.78 -3.83
CA ASN A 210 0.07 35.09 -2.42
C ASN A 210 -0.01 33.81 -1.59
N VAL A 211 1.04 32.99 -1.68
CA VAL A 211 1.31 31.94 -0.70
C VAL A 211 1.57 32.64 0.63
N VAL A 212 0.56 32.72 1.49
CA VAL A 212 0.78 32.99 2.90
C VAL A 212 1.63 31.81 3.40
N LEU A 213 2.89 32.09 3.73
CA LEU A 213 3.71 31.15 4.49
C LEU A 213 2.92 30.79 5.75
N ASP A 214 2.68 29.50 5.92
CA ASP A 214 1.84 28.89 6.94
C ASP A 214 2.49 28.96 8.33
N GLU A 215 2.96 30.14 8.74
CA GLU A 215 3.54 30.38 10.06
C GLU A 215 2.48 30.73 11.11
N VAL A 216 1.19 30.80 10.75
CA VAL A 216 0.12 31.24 11.66
C VAL A 216 -1.10 30.31 11.72
N ALA A 217 -1.19 29.26 10.90
CA ALA A 217 -2.26 28.27 11.10
C ALA A 217 -1.87 27.31 12.22
N SER A 218 -2.61 27.36 13.34
CA SER A 218 -2.58 26.26 14.30
C SER A 218 -2.97 24.97 13.57
N PRO A 219 -2.23 23.86 13.75
CA PRO A 219 -2.62 22.58 13.16
C PRO A 219 -4.06 22.25 13.54
N ASP A 220 -4.91 21.93 12.56
CA ASP A 220 -6.25 21.43 12.85
C ASP A 220 -6.13 20.06 13.53
N PHE A 221 -6.28 20.04 14.84
CA PHE A 221 -6.22 18.82 15.66
C PHE A 221 -7.55 18.02 15.61
N GLY A 222 -8.52 18.46 14.81
CA GLY A 222 -9.86 17.89 14.81
C GLY A 222 -10.61 18.14 16.12
N PRO A 223 -11.74 17.44 16.36
CA PRO A 223 -12.52 17.59 17.58
C PRO A 223 -11.66 17.34 18.81
N SER A 224 -11.65 18.29 19.75
CA SER A 224 -10.95 18.19 21.02
C SER A 224 -11.48 17.00 21.83
N VAL A 225 -10.61 16.06 22.18
CA VAL A 225 -10.91 14.89 23.03
C VAL A 225 -11.18 15.24 24.50
N SER A 226 -11.30 16.53 24.83
CA SER A 226 -11.31 17.04 26.20
C SER A 226 -12.69 17.18 26.84
N ASP A 227 -13.77 16.77 26.18
CA ASP A 227 -15.08 16.73 26.82
C ASP A 227 -15.36 15.30 27.31
N GLU A 228 -15.04 15.05 28.58
CA GLU A 228 -15.36 13.79 29.29
C GLU A 228 -16.86 13.46 29.30
N ASN A 229 -17.71 14.39 28.85
CA ASN A 229 -19.17 14.24 28.77
C ASN A 229 -19.67 13.61 27.46
N ASP A 230 -18.83 13.41 26.44
CA ASP A 230 -19.22 12.83 25.14
C ASP A 230 -18.63 11.42 24.90
N GLN A 231 -18.50 10.64 25.98
CA GLN A 231 -18.00 9.27 25.92
C GLN A 231 -19.08 8.30 25.42
N VAL A 232 -19.27 8.22 24.09
CA VAL A 232 -20.24 7.31 23.43
C VAL A 232 -19.75 5.86 23.35
N TYR A 233 -18.50 5.57 23.76
CA TYR A 233 -17.90 4.24 23.67
C TYR A 233 -17.72 3.58 25.04
N ASN A 234 -17.94 2.26 25.08
CA ASN A 234 -17.76 1.46 26.27
C ASN A 234 -16.29 1.05 26.43
N LYS A 235 -15.65 1.47 27.53
CA LYS A 235 -14.26 1.12 27.87
C LYS A 235 -14.02 -0.39 27.92
N SER A 236 -15.05 -1.22 28.12
CA SER A 236 -14.91 -2.68 28.12
C SER A 236 -14.79 -3.31 26.72
N SER A 237 -14.86 -2.51 25.64
CA SER A 237 -14.69 -2.97 24.25
C SER A 237 -13.40 -2.49 23.57
N GLU A 238 -12.44 -1.97 24.34
CA GLU A 238 -11.09 -1.71 23.84
C GLU A 238 -10.42 -3.01 23.40
N MET A 239 -10.25 -3.20 22.09
CA MET A 239 -9.22 -4.09 21.56
C MET A 239 -7.89 -3.34 21.57
N SER A 240 -7.01 -3.66 22.51
CA SER A 240 -5.64 -3.17 22.46
C SER A 240 -4.94 -3.73 21.22
N SER A 241 -4.52 -2.85 20.32
CA SER A 241 -3.72 -3.19 19.14
C SER A 241 -2.21 -3.21 19.44
N PHE A 242 -1.83 -3.07 20.72
CA PHE A 242 -0.45 -3.17 21.15
C PHE A 242 -0.07 -4.65 21.36
N MET A 243 1.00 -5.08 20.69
CA MET A 243 1.70 -6.32 21.05
C MET A 243 2.06 -6.27 22.55
N PRO A 244 1.78 -7.32 23.35
CA PRO A 244 2.20 -7.35 24.73
C PRO A 244 3.73 -7.23 24.79
N THR A 245 4.22 -6.13 25.35
CA THR A 245 5.59 -6.05 25.82
C THR A 245 5.67 -6.97 27.03
N ASN A 246 6.46 -8.04 26.93
CA ASN A 246 6.80 -8.87 28.07
C ASN A 246 7.49 -7.99 29.12
N GLU A 247 6.74 -7.55 30.13
CA GLU A 247 7.32 -7.13 31.40
C GLU A 247 7.69 -8.41 32.14
N GLN A 248 8.99 -8.67 32.22
CA GLN A 248 9.55 -9.77 33.01
C GLN A 248 9.41 -9.42 34.50
N GLN A 249 8.78 -10.32 35.26
CA GLN A 249 9.01 -10.45 36.71
C GLN A 249 10.37 -11.12 36.95
#